data_AF-A0A2S9G101-F1
#
_entry.id   AF-A0A2S9G101-F1
#
_cell.length_a   1.000
_cell.length_b   1.000
_cell.length_c   1.000
_cell.angle_alpha   90.00
_cell.angle_beta   90.00
_cell.angle_gamma   90.00
#
_symmetry.space_group_name_H-M   'P 1'
#
loop_
_entity.id
_entity.type
_entity.pdbx_description
1 polymer ?
#
loop_
_entity_poly.entity_id
_entity_poly.type
_entity_poly.pdbx_seq_one_letter_code
_entity_poly.pdbx_strand_id
1 'polypeptide(L)'
;WATRWGADTIMDLSTGRDIHTTREWILRNSPVPVGTVPMYQALEKVDGDPVKLNWDVYRDTVIEQCEQGVDYMTVHAGVLRDHIP
;
A
#
# COMPACT_ATOMS: atom_id res chain seq x y z
N TRP A 1 -15.20 -2.86 -12.64
CA TRP A 1 -16.15 -1.75 -12.87
C TRP A 1 -15.42 -0.47 -13.23
N ALA A 2 -14.54 0.04 -12.36
CA ALA A 2 -13.82 1.30 -12.59
C ALA A 2 -13.12 1.41 -13.97
N THR A 3 -12.31 0.43 -14.34
CA THR A 3 -11.59 0.41 -15.63
C THR A 3 -12.52 0.44 -16.84
N ARG A 4 -13.67 -0.25 -16.78
CA ARG A 4 -14.70 -0.22 -17.83
C ARG A 4 -15.26 1.18 -18.08
N TRP A 5 -15.27 2.03 -17.05
CA TRP A 5 -15.80 3.39 -17.10
C TRP A 5 -14.72 4.46 -17.21
N GLY A 6 -13.49 4.09 -17.58
CA GLY A 6 -12.42 5.03 -17.92
C GLY A 6 -11.46 5.36 -16.78
N ALA A 7 -11.33 4.53 -15.74
CA ALA A 7 -10.24 4.69 -14.78
C ALA A 7 -8.90 4.27 -15.39
N ASP A 8 -7.97 5.21 -15.54
CA ASP A 8 -6.63 5.00 -16.13
C ASP A 8 -5.66 4.26 -15.20
N THR A 9 -5.83 4.42 -13.89
CA THR A 9 -5.15 3.67 -12.84
C THR A 9 -6.14 3.34 -11.73
N ILE A 10 -5.79 2.37 -10.89
CA ILE A 10 -6.52 2.11 -9.65
C ILE A 10 -5.54 2.11 -8.48
N MET A 11 -6.08 2.26 -7.27
CA MET A 11 -5.32 2.04 -6.05
C MET A 11 -6.01 1.01 -5.18
N ASP A 12 -5.25 0.07 -4.66
CA ASP A 12 -5.69 -0.76 -3.55
C ASP A 12 -5.38 -0.03 -2.24
N LEU A 13 -6.44 0.48 -1.61
CA LEU A 13 -6.41 1.19 -0.34
C LEU A 13 -6.98 0.33 0.81
N SER A 14 -6.99 -1.00 0.64
CA SER A 14 -7.48 -1.93 1.66
C SER A 14 -6.73 -1.77 2.98
N THR A 15 -7.48 -1.84 4.08
CA THR A 15 -6.99 -1.89 5.46
C THR A 15 -7.57 -3.11 6.17
N GLY A 16 -7.04 -3.50 7.32
CA GLY A 16 -7.49 -4.67 8.07
C GLY A 16 -6.94 -5.99 7.53
N ARG A 17 -7.81 -7.00 7.47
CA ARG A 17 -7.43 -8.39 7.16
C ARG A 17 -7.26 -8.64 5.67
N ASP A 18 -6.43 -9.63 5.33
CA ASP A 18 -6.31 -10.20 3.99
C ASP A 18 -5.90 -9.21 2.89
N ILE A 19 -5.20 -8.12 3.26
CA ILE A 19 -4.67 -7.12 2.33
C ILE A 19 -3.80 -7.76 1.24
N HIS A 20 -2.86 -8.63 1.63
CA HIS A 20 -1.95 -9.29 0.68
C HIS A 20 -2.71 -10.11 -0.36
N THR A 21 -3.63 -10.97 0.11
CA THR A 21 -4.43 -11.86 -0.75
C THR A 21 -5.36 -11.07 -1.67
N THR A 22 -6.02 -10.04 -1.14
CA THR A 22 -6.91 -9.17 -1.91
C THR A 22 -6.14 -8.49 -3.04
N ARG A 23 -4.97 -7.92 -2.72
CA ARG A 23 -4.10 -7.26 -3.69
C ARG A 23 -3.59 -8.22 -4.76
N GLU A 24 -3.25 -9.46 -4.40
CA GLU A 24 -2.80 -10.46 -5.37
C GLU A 24 -3.86 -10.69 -6.45
N TRP A 25 -5.11 -10.88 -6.06
CA TRP A 25 -6.21 -11.04 -7.01
C TRP A 25 -6.43 -9.79 -7.85
N ILE A 26 -6.33 -8.59 -7.27
CA ILE A 26 -6.43 -7.32 -8.01
C ILE A 26 -5.34 -7.25 -9.07
N LEU A 27 -4.07 -7.45 -8.69
CA LEU A 27 -2.92 -7.33 -9.59
C LEU A 27 -2.97 -8.32 -10.74
N ARG A 28 -3.32 -9.59 -10.48
CA ARG A 28 -3.42 -10.62 -11.53
C ARG A 28 -4.57 -10.39 -12.51
N ASN A 29 -5.52 -9.51 -12.19
CA ASN A 29 -6.70 -9.23 -13.02
C ASN A 29 -6.81 -7.76 -13.43
N SER A 30 -5.86 -6.89 -13.07
CA SER A 30 -5.89 -5.48 -13.42
C SER A 30 -5.23 -5.28 -14.79
N PRO A 31 -5.95 -4.69 -15.77
CA PRO A 31 -5.36 -4.29 -17.04
C PRO A 31 -4.70 -2.90 -16.97
N VAL A 32 -4.73 -2.23 -15.83
CA VAL A 32 -4.20 -0.88 -15.61
C VAL A 32 -3.25 -0.84 -14.42
N PRO A 33 -2.36 0.17 -14.33
CA PRO A 33 -1.46 0.31 -13.19
C PRO A 33 -2.21 0.35 -11.85
N VAL A 34 -1.66 -0.35 -10.86
CA VAL A 34 -2.18 -0.46 -9.50
C VAL A 34 -1.23 0.21 -8.53
N GLY A 35 -1.72 1.24 -7.84
CA GLY A 35 -1.01 1.90 -6.76
C GLY A 35 -1.38 1.41 -5.38
N THR A 36 -0.53 1.68 -4.40
CA THR A 36 -0.79 1.40 -2.98
C THR A 36 -0.31 2.53 -2.07
N VAL A 37 -0.66 2.42 -0.78
CA VAL A 37 -0.03 3.17 0.31
C VAL A 37 0.62 2.13 1.24
N PRO A 38 1.93 1.82 1.12
CA PRO A 38 2.57 0.75 1.90
C PRO A 38 2.43 0.90 3.42
N MET A 39 2.26 2.14 3.90
CA MET A 39 2.07 2.44 5.32
C MET A 39 0.82 1.76 5.91
N TYR A 40 -0.25 1.55 5.14
CA TYR A 40 -1.48 0.94 5.66
C TYR A 40 -1.26 -0.52 6.03
N GLN A 41 -0.60 -1.28 5.16
CA GLN A 41 -0.25 -2.66 5.47
C GLN A 41 0.84 -2.75 6.56
N ALA A 42 1.81 -1.83 6.57
CA ALA A 42 2.83 -1.79 7.62
C ALA A 42 2.21 -1.57 9.01
N LEU A 43 1.16 -0.74 9.11
CA LEU A 43 0.41 -0.50 10.33
C LEU A 43 -0.37 -1.75 10.79
N GLU A 44 -0.95 -2.51 9.86
CA GLU A 44 -1.60 -3.78 10.18
C GLU A 44 -0.60 -4.84 10.69
N LYS A 45 0.63 -4.88 10.16
CA LYS A 45 1.69 -5.79 10.65
C LYS A 45 2.10 -5.53 12.09
N VAL A 46 1.75 -4.37 12.65
CA VAL A 46 2.01 -4.00 14.05
C VAL A 46 0.73 -3.86 14.87
N ASP A 47 -0.34 -4.55 14.46
CA ASP A 47 -1.65 -4.58 15.14
C ASP A 47 -2.28 -3.18 15.31
N GLY A 48 -2.04 -2.27 14.38
CA GLY A 48 -2.58 -0.92 14.44
C GLY A 48 -1.86 0.03 15.40
N ASP A 49 -0.76 -0.39 16.04
CA ASP A 49 0.01 0.46 16.96
C ASP A 49 1.10 1.26 16.20
N PRO A 50 0.91 2.58 15.98
CA PRO A 50 1.86 3.38 15.21
C PRO A 50 3.21 3.55 15.92
N VAL A 51 3.31 3.33 17.23
CA VAL A 51 4.58 3.45 17.97
C VAL A 51 5.51 2.27 17.66
N LYS A 52 4.95 1.13 17.24
CA LYS A 52 5.72 -0.05 16.83
C LYS A 52 6.19 0.02 15.38
N LEU A 53 5.74 1.00 14.60
CA LEU A 53 6.23 1.21 13.24
C LEU A 53 7.71 1.55 13.25
N ASN A 54 8.47 0.89 12.40
CA ASN A 54 9.89 1.13 12.20
C ASN A 54 10.30 0.82 10.75
N TRP A 55 11.55 1.11 10.43
CA TRP A 55 12.09 0.93 9.08
C TRP A 55 12.01 -0.52 8.61
N ASP A 56 12.27 -1.51 9.46
CA ASP A 56 12.29 -2.92 9.04
C ASP A 56 10.89 -3.37 8.61
N VAL A 57 9.85 -3.05 9.39
CA VAL A 57 8.45 -3.35 9.03
C VAL A 57 8.06 -2.69 7.71
N TYR A 58 8.46 -1.43 7.52
CA TYR A 58 8.14 -0.68 6.31
C TYR A 58 8.89 -1.24 5.09
N ARG A 59 10.20 -1.50 5.21
CA ARG A 59 11.03 -2.10 4.16
C ARG A 59 10.46 -3.43 3.71
N ASP A 60 10.14 -4.32 4.65
CA ASP A 60 9.62 -5.64 4.32
C ASP A 60 8.27 -5.54 3.61
N THR A 61 7.45 -4.56 3.99
CA THR A 61 6.17 -4.26 3.30
C THR A 61 6.37 -3.72 1.89
N VAL A 62 7.36 -2.86 1.67
CA VAL A 62 7.71 -2.36 0.34
C VAL A 62 8.19 -3.50 -0.56
N ILE A 63 9.12 -4.34 -0.07
CA ILE A 63 9.63 -5.49 -0.84
C ILE A 63 8.50 -6.42 -1.24
N GLU A 64 7.65 -6.79 -0.29
CA GLU A 64 6.49 -7.66 -0.53
C GLU A 64 5.57 -7.11 -1.63
N GLN A 65 5.27 -5.80 -1.59
CA GLN A 65 4.43 -5.15 -2.61
C GLN A 65 5.11 -5.06 -3.98
N CYS A 66 6.43 -4.81 -4.01
CA CYS A 66 7.21 -4.85 -5.24
C CYS A 66 7.20 -6.23 -5.88
N GLU A 67 7.37 -7.30 -5.08
CA GLU A 67 7.35 -8.69 -5.56
C GLU A 67 5.98 -9.10 -6.13
N GLN A 68 4.89 -8.55 -5.59
CA GLN A 68 3.56 -8.76 -6.18
C GLN A 68 3.37 -8.01 -7.51
N GLY A 69 4.09 -6.90 -7.72
CA GLY A 69 4.03 -6.11 -8.95
C GLY A 69 3.21 -4.83 -8.84
N VAL A 70 3.19 -4.19 -7.67
CA VAL A 70 2.63 -2.84 -7.51
C VAL A 70 3.39 -1.84 -8.38
N ASP A 71 2.67 -1.03 -9.17
CA ASP A 71 3.26 -0.12 -10.15
C ASP A 71 3.74 1.20 -9.52
N TYR A 72 3.07 1.70 -8.48
CA TYR A 72 3.46 2.92 -7.78
C TYR A 72 3.07 2.92 -6.30
N MET A 73 3.85 3.64 -5.50
CA MET A 73 3.65 3.75 -4.06
C MET A 73 3.48 5.20 -3.64
N THR A 74 2.40 5.50 -2.94
CA THR A 74 2.24 6.78 -2.24
C THR A 74 3.03 6.73 -0.94
N VAL A 75 4.06 7.55 -0.84
CA VAL A 75 4.95 7.64 0.32
C VAL A 75 4.87 9.04 0.93
N HIS A 76 4.47 9.12 2.20
CA HIS A 76 4.32 10.38 2.94
C HIS A 76 5.66 10.88 3.53
N ALA A 77 6.75 10.82 2.77
CA ALA A 77 8.09 11.19 3.24
C ALA A 77 8.26 12.70 3.52
N GLY A 78 7.29 13.54 3.11
CA GLY A 78 7.28 14.97 3.39
C GLY A 78 6.76 15.36 4.78
N VAL A 79 6.24 14.41 5.56
CA VAL A 79 5.78 14.65 6.94
C VAL A 79 6.98 14.61 7.89
N LEU A 80 7.73 15.72 7.92
CA LEU A 80 8.89 15.90 8.78
C LEU A 80 8.48 16.35 10.18
N ARG A 81 9.29 16.02 11.19
CA ARG A 81 9.05 16.41 12.59
C ARG A 81 8.83 17.92 12.74
N ASP A 82 9.62 18.72 12.04
CA ASP A 82 9.60 20.19 12.13
C ASP A 82 8.33 20.81 11.52
N HIS A 83 7.52 20.05 10.79
CA HIS A 83 6.25 20.51 10.21
C HIS A 83 5.05 20.28 11.14
N ILE A 84 5.24 19.60 12.28
CA ILE A 84 4.18 19.28 13.24
C ILE A 84 4.38 20.15 14.51
N PRO A 85 3.40 20.97 14.92
CA PRO A 85 3.48 21.81 16.11
C PRO A 85 3.73 21.07 17.43
#